data_AF-A0A7S2NA39-F1
#
_entry.id   AF-A0A7S2NA39-F1
#
_cell.length_a   1.000
_cell.length_b   1.000
_cell.length_c   1.000
_cell.angle_alpha   90.00
_cell.angle_beta   90.00
_cell.angle_gamma   90.00
#
_symmetry.space_group_name_H-M   'P 1'
#
loop_
_entity.id
_entity.type
_entity.pdbx_description
1 polymer ?
#
loop_
_entity_poly.entity_id
_entity_poly.type
_entity_poly.pdbx_seq_one_letter_code
_entity_poly.pdbx_strand_id
1 'polypeptide(L)'
;SAYQMLQVSPEASDSEITKQYRKLSVLIHPDKCKLEKASEAFQVLVKAYNDSKDPNYQDKYKDVIVQAKERVKKAREKENQARAKKGEDPLDMEGNEFDQEVLKECERMTTGAT
;
A
#
# COMPACT_ATOMS: atom_id res chain seq x y z
N SER A 1 -5.62 1.36 1.71
CA SER A 1 -5.92 -0.04 1.34
C SER A 1 -5.48 -1.05 2.41
N ALA A 2 -5.97 -2.29 2.38
CA ALA A 2 -5.63 -3.32 3.39
C ALA A 2 -4.12 -3.62 3.46
N TYR A 3 -3.46 -3.75 2.30
CA TYR A 3 -2.02 -4.00 2.20
C TYR A 3 -1.18 -2.87 2.80
N GLN A 4 -1.63 -1.62 2.64
CA GLN A 4 -0.96 -0.46 3.22
C GLN A 4 -1.13 -0.38 4.74
N MET A 5 -2.31 -0.74 5.25
CA MET A 5 -2.54 -0.87 6.70
C MET A 5 -1.67 -1.97 7.32
N LEU A 6 -1.52 -3.06 6.58
CA LEU A 6 -0.65 -4.17 6.95
C LEU A 6 0.83 -3.86 6.69
N GLN A 7 1.19 -2.73 6.08
CA GLN A 7 2.58 -2.40 5.67
C GLN A 7 3.28 -3.54 4.91
N VAL A 8 2.55 -4.21 4.03
CA VAL A 8 3.08 -5.27 3.19
C VAL A 8 3.03 -4.84 1.73
N SER A 9 3.94 -5.40 0.94
CA SER A 9 3.91 -5.22 -0.50
C SER A 9 2.58 -5.70 -1.08
N PRO A 10 2.10 -5.09 -2.18
CA PRO A 10 0.88 -5.54 -2.84
C PRO A 10 1.00 -6.94 -3.47
N GLU A 11 2.25 -7.38 -3.70
CA GLU A 11 2.60 -8.72 -4.17
C GLU A 11 2.84 -9.70 -3.00
N ALA A 12 2.59 -9.28 -1.76
CA ALA A 12 2.82 -10.10 -0.58
C ALA A 12 1.91 -11.34 -0.58
N SER A 13 2.51 -12.48 -0.26
CA SER A 13 1.76 -13.71 -0.02
C SER A 13 1.02 -13.68 1.32
N ASP A 14 0.00 -14.52 1.46
CA ASP A 14 -0.80 -14.69 2.67
C ASP A 14 0.04 -14.94 3.94
N SER A 15 1.18 -15.62 3.77
CA SER A 15 2.15 -15.86 4.84
C SER A 15 2.80 -14.57 5.35
N GLU A 16 3.17 -13.67 4.44
CA GLU A 16 3.79 -12.38 4.78
C GLU A 16 2.76 -11.44 5.42
N ILE A 17 1.54 -11.41 4.89
CA ILE A 17 0.40 -10.70 5.48
C ILE A 17 0.17 -11.15 6.92
N THR A 18 0.15 -12.46 7.15
CA THR A 18 -0.07 -13.03 8.50
C THR A 18 1.07 -12.69 9.45
N LYS A 19 2.33 -12.75 9.00
CA LYS A 19 3.49 -12.36 9.82
C LYS A 19 3.44 -10.89 10.20
N GLN A 20 3.18 -10.03 9.23
CA GLN A 20 3.19 -8.59 9.46
C GLN A 20 1.99 -8.16 10.31
N TYR A 21 0.81 -8.76 10.10
CA TYR A 21 -0.35 -8.62 10.99
C TYR A 21 0.04 -8.95 12.44
N ARG A 22 0.64 -10.11 12.71
CA ARG A 22 1.07 -10.48 14.07
C ARG A 22 2.04 -9.46 14.68
N LYS A 23 3.01 -8.97 13.89
CA LYS A 23 3.98 -7.98 14.32
C LYS A 23 3.31 -6.66 14.71
N LEU A 24 2.41 -6.16 13.85
CA LEU A 24 1.66 -4.94 14.09
C LEU A 24 0.70 -5.11 15.29
N SER A 25 -0.05 -6.21 15.36
CA SER A 25 -0.96 -6.51 16.47
C SER A 25 -0.28 -6.44 17.84
N VAL A 26 0.97 -6.89 17.96
CA VAL A 26 1.72 -6.79 19.22
C VAL A 26 2.10 -5.34 19.55
N LEU A 27 2.44 -4.54 18.54
CA LEU A 27 2.83 -3.13 18.71
C LEU A 27 1.65 -2.26 19.14
N ILE A 28 0.46 -2.52 18.60
CA ILE A 28 -0.77 -1.75 18.87
C ILE A 28 -1.76 -2.47 19.79
N HIS A 29 -1.32 -3.53 20.49
CA HIS A 29 -2.21 -4.28 21.38
C HIS A 29 -2.69 -3.37 22.52
N PRO A 30 -4.00 -3.26 22.79
CA PRO A 30 -4.55 -2.33 23.79
C PRO A 30 -4.07 -2.63 25.23
N ASP A 31 -3.69 -3.88 25.52
CA ASP A 31 -3.11 -4.29 26.81
C ASP A 31 -1.69 -3.73 27.04
N LYS A 32 -0.89 -3.64 25.97
CA LYS A 32 0.51 -3.19 26.04
C LYS A 32 0.67 -1.72 25.69
N CYS A 33 -0.27 -1.17 24.93
CA CYS A 33 -0.22 0.18 24.39
C CYS A 33 -1.36 1.01 25.00
N LYS A 34 -1.04 1.88 25.96
CA LYS A 34 -2.00 2.74 26.68
C LYS A 34 -2.46 3.97 25.86
N LEU A 35 -2.23 3.96 24.56
CA LEU A 35 -2.67 5.04 23.68
C LEU A 35 -4.18 4.92 23.48
N GLU A 36 -4.89 6.03 23.57
CA GLU A 36 -6.36 6.10 23.40
C GLU A 36 -6.80 5.57 22.02
N LYS A 37 -5.91 5.68 21.03
CA LYS A 37 -6.12 5.20 19.65
C LYS A 37 -5.66 3.76 19.40
N ALA A 38 -5.07 3.07 20.38
CA ALA A 38 -4.59 1.70 20.18
C ALA A 38 -5.73 0.74 19.81
N SER A 39 -6.88 0.88 20.46
CA SER A 39 -8.08 0.08 20.16
C SER A 39 -8.59 0.32 18.73
N GLU A 40 -8.68 1.59 18.32
CA GLU A 40 -9.12 1.97 16.97
C GLU A 40 -8.15 1.46 15.90
N ALA A 41 -6.84 1.69 16.09
CA ALA A 41 -5.81 1.18 15.19
C ALA A 41 -5.87 -0.35 15.07
N PHE A 42 -6.14 -1.05 16.17
CA PHE A 42 -6.24 -2.52 16.18
C PHE A 42 -7.45 -3.00 15.40
N GLN A 43 -8.61 -2.34 15.56
CA GLN A 43 -9.80 -2.67 14.76
C GLN A 43 -9.56 -2.47 13.26
N VAL A 44 -8.87 -1.39 12.88
CA VAL A 44 -8.55 -1.12 11.48
C VAL A 44 -7.57 -2.16 10.92
N LEU A 45 -6.57 -2.57 11.72
CA LEU A 45 -5.64 -3.64 11.35
C LEU A 45 -6.35 -4.99 11.16
N VAL A 46 -7.28 -5.34 12.06
CA VAL A 46 -8.10 -6.55 11.94
C VAL A 46 -8.98 -6.51 10.70
N LYS A 47 -9.61 -5.36 10.43
CA LYS A 47 -10.42 -5.16 9.22
C LYS A 47 -9.57 -5.37 7.97
N ALA A 48 -8.39 -4.75 7.89
CA ALA A 48 -7.46 -4.93 6.78
C ALA A 48 -7.03 -6.39 6.60
N TYR A 49 -6.74 -7.11 7.68
CA TYR A 49 -6.38 -8.52 7.61
C TYR A 49 -7.52 -9.39 7.06
N ASN A 50 -8.76 -9.17 7.50
CA ASN A 50 -9.91 -9.91 6.97
C ASN A 50 -10.17 -9.58 5.49
N ASP A 51 -10.08 -8.31 5.12
CA ASP A 51 -10.23 -7.84 3.74
C ASP A 51 -9.15 -8.44 2.83
N SER A 52 -7.91 -8.56 3.31
CA SER A 52 -6.82 -9.19 2.57
C SER A 52 -6.99 -10.69 2.33
N LYS A 53 -7.83 -11.36 3.14
CA LYS A 53 -8.19 -12.77 2.97
C LYS A 53 -9.37 -12.99 2.03
N ASP A 54 -10.08 -11.92 1.68
CA ASP A 54 -11.18 -12.03 0.75
C ASP A 54 -10.64 -12.21 -0.68
N PRO A 55 -10.99 -13.31 -1.36
CA PRO A 55 -10.46 -13.59 -2.70
C PRO A 55 -10.92 -12.56 -3.74
N ASN A 56 -12.10 -11.96 -3.59
CA ASN A 56 -12.56 -10.90 -4.50
C ASN A 56 -11.76 -9.61 -4.28
N TYR A 57 -11.41 -9.31 -3.02
CA TYR A 57 -10.55 -8.19 -2.70
C TYR A 57 -9.13 -8.40 -3.24
N GLN A 58 -8.55 -9.59 -3.05
CA GLN A 58 -7.23 -9.92 -3.60
C GLN A 58 -7.20 -9.79 -5.12
N ASP A 59 -8.20 -10.32 -5.83
CA ASP A 59 -8.25 -10.29 -7.29
C ASP A 59 -8.35 -8.86 -7.83
N LYS A 60 -9.33 -8.09 -7.34
CA LYS A 60 -9.51 -6.69 -7.73
C LYS A 60 -8.29 -5.84 -7.39
N TYR A 61 -7.72 -6.03 -6.21
CA TYR A 61 -6.57 -5.24 -5.78
C TYR A 61 -5.33 -5.57 -6.59
N LYS A 62 -5.11 -6.85 -6.96
CA LYS A 62 -4.01 -7.28 -7.82
C LYS A 62 -4.09 -6.68 -9.22
N ASP A 63 -5.28 -6.60 -9.81
CA ASP A 63 -5.44 -5.97 -11.11
C ASP A 63 -5.19 -4.45 -11.04
N VAL A 64 -5.83 -3.79 -10.07
CA VAL A 64 -5.73 -2.34 -9.92
C VAL A 64 -4.32 -1.89 -9.56
N ILE A 65 -3.59 -2.65 -8.72
CA ILE A 65 -2.21 -2.29 -8.36
C ILE A 65 -1.25 -2.42 -9.54
N VAL A 66 -1.43 -3.42 -10.40
CA VAL A 66 -0.62 -3.57 -11.63
C VAL A 66 -0.86 -2.37 -12.54
N GLN A 67 -2.12 -1.98 -12.74
CA GLN A 67 -2.46 -0.80 -13.53
C GLN A 67 -1.92 0.49 -12.91
N ALA A 68 -2.01 0.64 -11.59
CA ALA A 68 -1.46 1.80 -10.87
C ALA A 68 0.07 1.87 -11.00
N LYS A 69 0.76 0.72 -10.89
CA LYS A 69 2.22 0.61 -11.04
C LYS A 69 2.66 1.06 -12.42
N GLU A 70 1.98 0.62 -13.48
CA GLU A 70 2.26 1.06 -14.84
C GLU A 70 2.00 2.56 -15.04
N ARG A 71 0.91 3.09 -14.49
CA ARG A 71 0.60 4.53 -14.58
C ARG A 71 1.66 5.40 -13.93
N VAL A 72 2.05 5.07 -12.69
CA VAL A 72 3.09 5.80 -11.97
C VAL A 72 4.42 5.68 -12.68
N LYS A 73 4.81 4.49 -13.15
CA LYS A 73 6.05 4.29 -13.91
C LYS A 73 6.08 5.14 -15.17
N LYS A 74 5.00 5.15 -15.95
CA LYS A 74 4.89 5.95 -17.18
C LYS A 74 4.86 7.46 -16.90
N ALA A 75 4.24 7.88 -15.80
CA ALA A 75 4.24 9.28 -15.37
C ALA A 75 5.65 9.72 -14.95
N ARG A 76 6.34 8.96 -14.11
CA ARG A 76 7.73 9.23 -13.70
C ARG A 76 8.70 9.19 -14.88
N GLU A 77 8.53 8.29 -15.84
CA GLU A 77 9.38 8.25 -17.03
C GLU A 77 9.27 9.53 -17.87
N LYS A 78 8.03 10.05 -18.04
CA LYS A 78 7.81 11.33 -18.72
C LYS A 78 8.38 12.51 -17.92
N GLU A 79 8.21 12.51 -16.61
CA GLU A 79 8.81 13.51 -15.71
C GLU A 79 10.34 13.48 -15.81
N ASN A 80 10.94 12.29 -15.80
CA ASN A 80 12.39 12.11 -15.94
C ASN A 80 12.90 12.61 -17.29
N GLN A 81 12.14 12.43 -18.38
CA GLN A 81 12.46 13.04 -19.67
C GLN A 81 12.43 14.58 -19.63
N ALA A 82 11.50 15.18 -18.87
CA ALA A 82 11.43 16.63 -18.70
C ALA A 82 12.55 17.17 -17.78
N ARG A 83 12.85 16.46 -16.69
CA ARG A 83 13.97 16.74 -15.77
C ARG A 83 15.32 16.67 -16.47
N ALA A 84 15.52 15.67 -17.33
CA ALA A 84 16.72 15.56 -18.15
C ALA A 84 16.93 16.78 -19.06
N LYS A 85 15.85 17.35 -19.62
CA LYS A 85 15.93 18.60 -20.41
C LYS A 85 16.25 19.84 -19.56
N LYS A 86 15.93 19.82 -18.27
CA LYS A 86 16.23 20.89 -17.31
C LYS A 86 17.57 20.70 -16.58
N GLY A 87 18.24 19.55 -16.75
CA GLY A 87 19.44 19.20 -16.01
C GLY A 87 19.19 18.85 -14.53
N GLU A 88 17.98 18.42 -14.20
CA GLU A 88 17.61 17.94 -12.85
C GLU A 88 17.82 16.42 -12.73
N ASP A 89 18.10 15.95 -11.52
CA ASP A 89 18.23 14.52 -11.22
C ASP A 89 16.92 13.76 -11.51
N PRO A 90 17.00 12.54 -12.07
CA PRO A 90 15.83 11.70 -12.31
C PRO A 90 15.23 11.21 -11.00
N LEU A 91 13.90 11.10 -10.97
CA LEU A 91 13.18 10.41 -9.92
C LEU A 91 13.45 8.91 -9.98
N ASP A 92 13.56 8.28 -8.82
CA ASP A 92 13.74 6.83 -8.71
C ASP A 92 12.51 6.11 -9.30
N MET A 93 12.74 5.01 -10.01
CA MET A 93 11.68 4.21 -10.62
C MET A 93 11.25 3.03 -9.74
N GLU A 94 11.95 2.80 -8.64
CA GLU A 94 11.74 1.71 -7.71
C GLU A 94 11.92 2.22 -6.26
N GLY A 95 11.78 1.32 -5.28
CA GLY A 95 11.94 1.68 -3.87
C GLY A 95 10.69 2.26 -3.19
N ASN A 96 10.86 2.66 -1.93
CA ASN A 96 9.74 2.93 -1.02
C ASN A 96 8.88 4.13 -1.44
N GLU A 97 9.50 5.17 -2.02
CA GLU A 97 8.78 6.34 -2.57
C GLU A 97 7.98 6.00 -3.83
N PHE A 98 8.48 5.10 -4.67
CA PHE A 98 7.72 4.59 -5.80
C PHE A 98 6.53 3.75 -5.32
N ASP A 99 6.77 2.82 -4.40
CA ASP A 99 5.72 1.96 -3.85
C ASP A 99 4.61 2.78 -3.16
N GLN A 100 4.96 3.83 -2.42
CA GLN A 100 3.96 4.73 -1.83
C GLN A 100 3.12 5.46 -2.87
N GLU A 101 3.72 5.88 -3.98
CA GLU A 101 2.99 6.55 -5.05
C GLU A 101 2.08 5.59 -5.82
N VAL A 102 2.55 4.35 -6.07
CA VAL A 102 1.74 3.27 -6.64
C VAL A 102 0.55 2.93 -5.75
N LEU A 103 0.75 2.81 -4.44
CA LEU A 103 -0.33 2.59 -3.48
C LEU A 103 -1.35 3.74 -3.48
N LYS A 104 -0.87 4.98 -3.58
CA LYS A 104 -1.73 6.18 -3.63
C LYS A 104 -2.54 6.26 -4.92
N GLU A 105 -1.94 5.91 -6.06
CA GLU A 105 -2.64 5.83 -7.35
C GLU A 105 -3.64 4.66 -7.36
N CYS A 106 -3.26 3.50 -6.82
CA CYS A 106 -4.17 2.38 -6.64
C CYS A 106 -5.38 2.77 -5.80
N GLU A 107 -5.18 3.52 -4.72
CA GLU A 107 -6.27 4.00 -3.87
C GLU A 107 -7.19 4.93 -4.65
N ARG A 108 -6.64 5.90 -5.42
CA ARG A 108 -7.42 6.76 -6.33
C ARG A 108 -8.25 5.98 -7.33
N MET A 109 -7.70 4.92 -7.93
CA MET A 109 -8.41 4.08 -8.89
C MET A 109 -9.55 3.27 -8.23
N THR A 110 -9.41 2.90 -6.96
CA THR A 110 -10.46 2.21 -6.20
C THR A 110 -11.52 3.14 -5.60
N THR A 111 -11.17 4.37 -5.22
CA THR A 111 -12.09 5.34 -4.59
C THR A 111 -12.79 6.26 -5.59
N GLY A 112 -12.37 6.29 -6.85
CA GLY A 112 -12.97 7.11 -7.91
C GLY A 112 -14.24 6.53 -8.55
N ALA A 113 -14.81 5.44 -8.01
CA ALA A 113 -15.96 4.73 -8.58
C ALA A 113 -17.27 4.90 -7.79
N THR A 114 -17.43 6.00 -7.04
CA THR A 114 -18.73 6.44 -6.49
C THR A 114 -19.23 7.67 -7.21
#